data_AF-A0A136LZK5-F1
#
_entry.id   AF-A0A136LZK5-F1
#
_cell.length_a   1.000
_cell.length_b   1.000
_cell.length_c   1.000
_cell.angle_alpha   90.00
_cell.angle_beta   90.00
_cell.angle_gamma   90.00
#
_symmetry.space_group_name_H-M   'P 1'
#
loop_
_entity.id
_entity.type
_entity.pdbx_description
1 polymer ?
#
loop_
_entity_poly.entity_id
_entity_poly.type
_entity_poly.pdbx_seq_one_letter_code
_entity_poly.pdbx_strand_id
1 'polypeptide(L)'
;MPVKKHKDIDLGRSLKSFFELPDWQERTLFIGGLFVGLMLLYVLFLVTMFIPLIGIIASCCFLVMFPLVSMAVNFYVDGYRTELTDALVAGKTADSVRVSGNYQERIITGFKLGVSNLIYNIPLILLYVVGYVMLIAPVFAVSIGSAANDELSGLAMLTLLSTTLMFYVFILIGWFWQIVQMYLIYPVMFIFFRKERSIRDALRVRKMVSFVRNNYMNVLIYSLVMLGIALLFGMAMMVSVLLVFLCIGIIIAPVVFAVGTTYTIHLQADMLAQMERNSR
;
A
#
# COMPACT_ATOMS: atom_id res chain seq x y z
N MET A 1 -29.86 -24.33 17.92
CA MET A 1 -29.16 -23.04 18.03
C MET A 1 -29.63 -22.16 16.87
N PRO A 2 -30.19 -20.97 17.09
CA PRO A 2 -30.61 -20.11 15.99
C PRO A 2 -29.38 -19.67 15.17
N VAL A 3 -29.44 -19.86 13.87
CA VAL A 3 -28.41 -19.36 12.93
C VAL A 3 -28.46 -17.84 12.99
N LYS A 4 -27.47 -17.20 13.62
CA LYS A 4 -27.31 -15.73 13.54
C LYS A 4 -27.22 -15.38 12.06
N LYS A 5 -28.21 -14.64 11.55
CA LYS A 5 -28.21 -14.15 10.17
C LYS A 5 -27.04 -13.17 10.04
N HIS A 6 -25.99 -13.56 9.35
CA HIS A 6 -24.90 -12.64 9.02
C HIS A 6 -25.48 -11.48 8.22
N LYS A 7 -25.25 -10.25 8.69
CA LYS A 7 -25.45 -9.07 7.85
C LYS A 7 -24.27 -9.02 6.89
N ASP A 8 -24.56 -8.99 5.61
CA ASP A 8 -23.54 -8.81 4.58
C ASP A 8 -23.08 -7.34 4.54
N ILE A 9 -21.92 -7.09 3.93
CA ILE A 9 -21.42 -5.74 3.69
C ILE A 9 -22.33 -5.04 2.68
N ASP A 10 -22.85 -3.87 3.02
CA ASP A 10 -23.64 -3.01 2.13
C ASP A 10 -22.70 -2.26 1.17
N LEU A 11 -22.37 -2.92 0.06
CA LEU A 11 -21.49 -2.37 -0.98
C LEU A 11 -22.08 -1.13 -1.64
N GLY A 12 -23.40 -1.09 -1.85
CA GLY A 12 -24.07 0.04 -2.49
C GLY A 12 -23.89 1.32 -1.70
N ARG A 13 -24.06 1.24 -0.38
CA ARG A 13 -23.75 2.34 0.53
C ARG A 13 -22.26 2.66 0.55
N SER A 14 -21.40 1.66 0.70
CA SER A 14 -19.94 1.86 0.85
C SER A 14 -19.35 2.61 -0.35
N LEU A 15 -19.74 2.21 -1.58
CA LEU A 15 -19.22 2.78 -2.82
C LEU A 15 -19.66 4.22 -3.06
N LYS A 16 -20.82 4.63 -2.55
CA LYS A 16 -21.38 6.00 -2.70
C LYS A 16 -20.98 6.94 -1.57
N SER A 17 -20.77 6.39 -0.37
CA SER A 17 -20.61 7.14 0.88
C SER A 17 -19.60 8.29 0.80
N PHE A 18 -18.50 8.12 0.06
CA PHE A 18 -17.47 9.15 -0.10
C PHE A 18 -17.96 10.38 -0.87
N PHE A 19 -18.69 10.19 -1.97
CA PHE A 19 -19.17 11.29 -2.82
C PHE A 19 -20.39 12.01 -2.24
N GLU A 20 -21.02 11.42 -1.23
CA GLU A 20 -22.13 12.02 -0.47
C GLU A 20 -21.63 12.96 0.65
N LEU A 21 -20.33 12.95 0.98
CA LEU A 21 -19.78 13.84 2.02
C LEU A 21 -19.75 15.28 1.53
N PRO A 22 -20.24 16.27 2.29
CA PRO A 22 -20.24 17.67 1.87
C PRO A 22 -18.81 18.24 1.65
N ASP A 23 -17.81 17.66 2.31
CA ASP A 23 -16.42 18.11 2.28
C ASP A 23 -15.49 17.22 1.42
N TRP A 24 -16.02 16.31 0.59
CA TRP A 24 -15.22 15.31 -0.15
C TRP A 24 -14.09 15.95 -1.01
N GLN A 25 -14.34 17.14 -1.56
CA GLN A 25 -13.35 17.89 -2.34
C GLN A 25 -12.20 18.39 -1.48
N GLU A 26 -12.49 18.92 -0.28
CA GLU A 26 -11.47 19.35 0.68
C GLU A 26 -10.63 18.15 1.14
N ARG A 27 -11.28 17.02 1.42
CA ARG A 27 -10.57 15.77 1.79
C ARG A 27 -9.63 15.30 0.69
N THR A 28 -10.11 15.35 -0.55
CA THR A 28 -9.35 14.98 -1.75
C THR A 28 -8.16 15.91 -1.95
N LEU A 29 -8.39 17.21 -1.84
CA LEU A 29 -7.34 18.21 -2.01
C LEU A 29 -6.29 18.10 -0.91
N PHE A 30 -6.69 17.78 0.32
CA PHE A 30 -5.75 17.61 1.42
C PHE A 30 -4.98 16.29 1.31
N ILE A 31 -5.65 15.13 1.39
CA ILE A 31 -4.99 13.82 1.42
C ILE A 31 -4.37 13.51 0.05
N GLY A 32 -5.15 13.64 -1.01
CA GLY A 32 -4.66 13.44 -2.37
C GLY A 32 -3.59 14.46 -2.74
N GLY A 33 -3.71 15.72 -2.30
CA GLY A 33 -2.68 16.74 -2.48
C GLY A 33 -1.35 16.41 -1.80
N LEU A 34 -1.36 15.76 -0.63
CA LEU A 34 -0.11 15.27 -0.01
C LEU A 34 0.62 14.26 -0.91
N PHE A 35 -0.11 13.30 -1.48
CA PHE A 35 0.46 12.30 -2.38
C PHE A 35 0.88 12.88 -3.73
N VAL A 36 0.10 13.80 -4.30
CA VAL A 36 0.48 14.54 -5.51
C VAL A 36 1.71 15.40 -5.24
N GLY A 37 1.79 16.06 -4.09
CA GLY A 37 2.96 16.83 -3.66
C GLY A 37 4.22 15.95 -3.56
N LEU A 38 4.11 14.75 -2.99
CA LEU A 38 5.19 13.76 -2.99
C LEU A 38 5.60 13.36 -4.42
N MET A 39 4.63 13.12 -5.30
CA MET A 39 4.90 12.78 -6.70
C MET A 39 5.63 13.91 -7.43
N LEU A 40 5.18 15.16 -7.26
CA LEU A 40 5.83 16.34 -7.86
C LEU A 40 7.24 16.53 -7.30
N LEU A 41 7.44 16.32 -6.00
CA LEU A 41 8.75 16.36 -5.36
C LEU A 41 9.69 15.30 -5.96
N TYR A 42 9.19 14.10 -6.25
CA TYR A 42 9.94 13.04 -6.94
C TYR A 42 10.27 13.39 -8.39
N VAL A 43 9.34 13.96 -9.15
CA VAL A 43 9.59 14.42 -10.53
C VAL A 43 10.63 15.54 -10.54
N LEU A 44 10.51 16.52 -9.63
CA LEU A 44 11.48 17.60 -9.49
C LEU A 44 12.88 17.04 -9.21
N PHE A 45 12.98 16.04 -8.35
CA PHE A 45 14.23 15.36 -8.08
C PHE A 45 14.85 14.71 -9.33
N LEU A 46 14.06 13.97 -10.11
CA LEU A 46 14.53 13.40 -11.38
C LEU A 46 15.06 14.48 -12.33
N VAL A 47 14.41 15.65 -12.38
CA VAL A 47 14.88 16.79 -13.18
C VAL A 47 16.22 17.34 -12.63
N THR A 48 16.38 17.44 -11.31
CA THR A 48 17.63 17.93 -10.70
C THR A 48 18.83 16.98 -10.93
N MET A 49 18.60 15.68 -11.17
CA MET A 49 19.67 14.74 -11.49
C MET A 49 20.39 15.06 -12.82
N PHE A 50 19.78 15.85 -13.71
CA PHE A 50 20.43 16.30 -14.95
C PHE A 50 21.45 17.43 -14.74
N ILE A 51 21.58 17.96 -13.53
CA ILE A 51 22.55 19.02 -13.19
C ILE A 51 23.72 18.36 -12.44
N PRO A 52 24.91 18.18 -13.02
CA PRO A 52 25.91 17.22 -12.51
C PRO A 52 26.42 17.50 -11.08
N LEU A 53 26.76 18.75 -10.73
CA LEU A 53 27.30 19.07 -9.39
C LEU A 53 26.21 19.19 -8.31
N ILE A 54 25.11 19.89 -8.64
CA ILE A 54 23.95 20.07 -7.76
C ILE A 54 23.22 18.74 -7.57
N GLY A 55 23.18 17.93 -8.62
CA GLY A 55 22.51 16.64 -8.69
C GLY A 55 23.07 15.64 -7.68
N ILE A 56 24.38 15.54 -7.50
CA ILE A 56 24.96 14.58 -6.53
C ILE A 56 24.55 14.93 -5.09
N ILE A 57 24.72 16.19 -4.67
CA ILE A 57 24.35 16.64 -3.31
C ILE A 57 22.84 16.54 -3.11
N ALA A 58 22.05 17.01 -4.08
CA ALA A 58 20.60 16.90 -4.05
C ALA A 58 20.14 15.44 -3.98
N SER A 59 20.83 14.52 -4.65
CA SER A 59 20.54 13.08 -4.62
C SER A 59 20.78 12.44 -3.28
N CYS A 60 21.91 12.75 -2.63
CA CYS A 60 22.16 12.24 -1.29
C CYS A 60 21.11 12.75 -0.30
N CYS A 61 20.77 14.04 -0.34
CA CYS A 61 19.73 14.61 0.52
C CYS A 61 18.35 14.01 0.21
N PHE A 62 18.00 13.86 -1.06
CA PHE A 62 16.71 13.33 -1.48
C PHE A 62 16.54 11.85 -1.11
N LEU A 63 17.57 11.02 -1.31
CA LEU A 63 17.55 9.59 -0.95
C LEU A 63 17.24 9.34 0.52
N VAL A 64 17.60 10.27 1.41
CA VAL A 64 17.30 10.17 2.85
C VAL A 64 15.97 10.85 3.19
N MET A 65 15.77 12.08 2.71
CA MET A 65 14.60 12.88 3.10
C MET A 65 13.30 12.38 2.46
N PHE A 66 13.32 11.94 1.21
CA PHE A 66 12.11 11.54 0.51
C PHE A 66 11.44 10.31 1.15
N PRO A 67 12.15 9.21 1.49
CA PRO A 67 11.55 8.12 2.25
C PRO A 67 10.98 8.57 3.59
N LEU A 68 11.67 9.46 4.32
CA LEU A 68 11.19 9.95 5.62
C LEU A 68 9.89 10.77 5.49
N VAL A 69 9.82 11.68 4.53
CA VAL A 69 8.61 12.48 4.27
C VAL A 69 7.48 11.58 3.77
N SER A 70 7.77 10.65 2.86
CA SER A 70 6.79 9.67 2.38
C SER A 70 6.26 8.79 3.51
N MET A 71 7.12 8.32 4.42
CA MET A 71 6.71 7.56 5.61
C MET A 71 5.83 8.41 6.53
N ALA A 72 6.19 9.68 6.77
CA ALA A 72 5.39 10.58 7.61
C ALA A 72 3.99 10.80 7.04
N VAL A 73 3.87 11.01 5.71
CA VAL A 73 2.57 11.13 5.02
C VAL A 73 1.78 9.83 5.14
N ASN A 74 2.40 8.68 4.92
CA ASN A 74 1.72 7.38 5.07
C ASN A 74 1.25 7.14 6.51
N PHE A 75 2.05 7.46 7.52
CA PHE A 75 1.62 7.37 8.93
C PHE A 75 0.47 8.30 9.23
N TYR A 76 0.49 9.52 8.72
CA TYR A 76 -0.62 10.44 8.87
C TYR A 76 -1.92 9.86 8.29
N VAL A 77 -1.85 9.35 7.06
CA VAL A 77 -2.99 8.78 6.33
C VAL A 77 -3.52 7.52 7.01
N ASP A 78 -2.62 6.65 7.47
CA ASP A 78 -2.96 5.44 8.21
C ASP A 78 -3.68 5.77 9.53
N GLY A 79 -3.19 6.77 10.27
CA GLY A 79 -3.83 7.26 11.48
C GLY A 79 -5.20 7.88 11.22
N TYR A 80 -5.33 8.68 10.17
CA TYR A 80 -6.62 9.22 9.72
C TYR A 80 -7.61 8.10 9.39
N ARG A 81 -7.18 7.04 8.68
CA ARG A 81 -8.04 5.89 8.37
C ARG A 81 -8.51 5.19 9.66
N THR A 82 -7.63 5.02 10.65
CA THR A 82 -7.99 4.44 11.95
C THR A 82 -9.05 5.27 12.68
N GLU A 83 -8.86 6.59 12.75
CA GLU A 83 -9.84 7.51 13.34
C GLU A 83 -11.20 7.48 12.61
N LEU A 84 -11.15 7.43 11.28
CA LEU A 84 -12.35 7.29 10.44
C LEU A 84 -13.09 5.99 10.72
N THR A 85 -12.39 4.86 10.78
CA THR A 85 -12.99 3.57 11.14
C THR A 85 -13.55 3.60 12.57
N ASP A 86 -12.87 4.24 13.52
CA ASP A 86 -13.34 4.40 14.91
C ASP A 86 -14.69 5.11 14.97
N ALA A 87 -14.83 6.22 14.25
CA ALA A 87 -16.08 6.96 14.15
C ALA A 87 -17.21 6.13 13.54
N LEU A 88 -16.94 5.43 12.42
CA LEU A 88 -17.93 4.63 11.70
C LEU A 88 -18.39 3.39 12.51
N VAL A 89 -17.49 2.73 13.23
CA VAL A 89 -17.86 1.63 14.14
C VAL A 89 -18.71 2.13 15.30
N ALA A 90 -18.44 3.35 15.80
CA ALA A 90 -19.26 4.00 16.83
C ALA A 90 -20.61 4.52 16.30
N GLY A 91 -20.91 4.34 15.00
CA GLY A 91 -22.15 4.79 14.38
C GLY A 91 -22.20 6.27 14.03
N LYS A 92 -21.08 6.99 14.12
CA LYS A 92 -20.95 8.37 13.67
C LYS A 92 -20.78 8.43 12.15
N THR A 93 -21.02 9.59 11.56
CA THR A 93 -20.77 9.85 10.13
C THR A 93 -19.30 10.17 9.88
N ALA A 94 -18.81 9.95 8.65
CA ALA A 94 -17.44 10.28 8.26
C ALA A 94 -17.13 11.78 8.42
N ASP A 95 -18.14 12.65 8.29
CA ASP A 95 -18.04 14.10 8.49
C ASP A 95 -17.57 14.47 9.91
N SER A 96 -17.80 13.61 10.89
CA SER A 96 -17.36 13.84 12.27
C SER A 96 -15.83 13.80 12.45
N VAL A 97 -15.10 13.30 11.45
CA VAL A 97 -13.64 13.19 11.45
C VAL A 97 -13.08 14.25 10.51
N ARG A 98 -12.52 15.33 11.04
CA ARG A 98 -11.96 16.42 10.22
C ARG A 98 -10.63 16.02 9.59
N VAL A 99 -10.46 16.28 8.29
CA VAL A 99 -9.21 15.90 7.61
C VAL A 99 -8.01 16.73 8.06
N SER A 100 -8.17 17.96 8.56
CA SER A 100 -7.06 18.81 9.03
C SER A 100 -6.76 18.72 10.54
N GLY A 101 -7.36 17.77 11.27
CA GLY A 101 -7.22 17.65 12.73
C GLY A 101 -6.13 16.68 13.21
N ASN A 102 -5.64 16.90 14.44
CA ASN A 102 -4.87 15.94 15.25
C ASN A 102 -3.67 15.25 14.56
N TYR A 103 -2.85 16.02 13.83
CA TYR A 103 -1.67 15.51 13.11
C TYR A 103 -0.77 14.61 13.95
N GLN A 104 -0.42 15.04 15.17
CA GLN A 104 0.47 14.30 16.04
C GLN A 104 -0.10 12.93 16.43
N GLU A 105 -1.37 12.88 16.86
CA GLU A 105 -2.00 11.61 17.26
C GLU A 105 -2.14 10.65 16.06
N ARG A 106 -2.46 11.19 14.88
CA ARG A 106 -2.55 10.42 13.64
C ARG A 106 -1.22 9.82 13.25
N ILE A 107 -0.15 10.62 13.24
CA ILE A 107 1.19 10.12 12.92
C ILE A 107 1.62 9.05 13.93
N ILE A 108 1.39 9.23 15.23
CA ILE A 108 1.75 8.22 16.24
C ILE A 108 0.94 6.93 16.04
N THR A 109 -0.35 7.05 15.76
CA THR A 109 -1.24 5.89 15.54
C THR A 109 -0.85 5.15 14.26
N GLY A 110 -0.62 5.87 13.17
CA GLY A 110 -0.19 5.30 11.91
C GLY A 110 1.23 4.74 11.95
N PHE A 111 2.15 5.33 12.72
CA PHE A 111 3.46 4.73 12.99
C PHE A 111 3.32 3.37 13.65
N LYS A 112 2.52 3.27 14.72
CA LYS A 112 2.25 2.00 15.40
C LYS A 112 1.58 0.97 14.48
N LEU A 113 0.64 1.40 13.63
CA LEU A 113 0.03 0.54 12.60
C LEU A 113 1.04 0.10 11.55
N GLY A 114 1.93 1.00 11.12
CA GLY A 114 3.00 0.73 10.16
C GLY A 114 4.00 -0.28 10.69
N VAL A 115 4.43 -0.16 11.95
CA VAL A 115 5.27 -1.16 12.63
C VAL A 115 4.53 -2.50 12.76
N SER A 116 3.24 -2.46 13.06
CA SER A 116 2.40 -3.67 13.13
C SER A 116 2.32 -4.37 11.76
N ASN A 117 2.19 -3.60 10.69
CA ASN A 117 2.19 -4.10 9.32
C ASN A 117 3.57 -4.62 8.90
N LEU A 118 4.66 -3.99 9.36
CA LEU A 118 6.03 -4.40 9.08
C LEU A 118 6.29 -5.83 9.52
N ILE A 119 5.75 -6.26 10.67
CA ILE A 119 5.87 -7.64 11.17
C ILE A 119 5.38 -8.65 10.12
N TYR A 120 4.27 -8.34 9.42
CA TYR A 120 3.71 -9.18 8.37
C TYR A 120 4.40 -9.03 7.02
N ASN A 121 5.17 -7.96 6.83
CA ASN A 121 6.03 -7.75 5.67
C ASN A 121 7.41 -8.40 5.81
N ILE A 122 7.82 -8.88 6.99
CA ILE A 122 9.12 -9.53 7.18
C ILE A 122 9.34 -10.68 6.19
N PRO A 123 8.39 -11.63 5.98
CA PRO A 123 8.59 -12.69 4.99
C PRO A 123 8.82 -12.16 3.58
N LEU A 124 8.12 -11.09 3.19
CA LEU A 124 8.28 -10.44 1.90
C LEU A 124 9.66 -9.80 1.75
N ILE A 125 10.11 -9.08 2.79
CA ILE A 125 11.42 -8.44 2.84
C ILE A 125 12.52 -9.49 2.73
N LEU A 126 12.44 -10.57 3.52
CA LEU A 126 13.40 -11.67 3.45
C LEU A 126 13.44 -12.32 2.07
N LEU A 127 12.25 -12.53 1.46
CA LEU A 127 12.14 -13.10 0.14
C LEU A 127 12.80 -12.21 -0.93
N TYR A 128 12.58 -10.90 -0.88
CA TYR A 128 13.23 -9.96 -1.79
C TYR A 128 14.74 -9.90 -1.54
N VAL A 129 15.20 -9.88 -0.29
CA VAL A 129 16.64 -9.89 0.03
C VAL A 129 17.32 -11.13 -0.56
N VAL A 130 16.74 -12.32 -0.36
CA VAL A 130 17.27 -13.57 -0.95
C VAL A 130 17.25 -13.50 -2.48
N GLY A 131 16.15 -13.04 -3.07
CA GLY A 131 16.04 -12.86 -4.52
C GLY A 131 17.12 -11.94 -5.10
N TYR A 132 17.35 -10.78 -4.46
CA TYR A 132 18.41 -9.86 -4.88
C TYR A 132 19.81 -10.46 -4.74
N VAL A 133 20.10 -11.16 -3.64
CA VAL A 133 21.40 -11.83 -3.46
C VAL A 133 21.63 -12.89 -4.55
N MET A 134 20.59 -13.66 -4.89
CA MET A 134 20.66 -14.67 -5.95
C MET A 134 20.81 -14.08 -7.35
N LEU A 135 20.32 -12.87 -7.60
CA LEU A 135 20.52 -12.16 -8.86
C LEU A 135 21.95 -11.60 -8.96
N ILE A 136 22.45 -11.03 -7.86
CA ILE A 136 23.71 -10.29 -7.85
C ILE A 136 24.93 -11.22 -7.84
N ALA A 137 24.91 -12.27 -7.02
CA ALA A 137 26.08 -13.15 -6.85
C ALA A 137 26.58 -13.80 -8.17
N PRO A 138 25.71 -14.32 -9.06
CA PRO A 138 26.11 -14.88 -10.34
C PRO A 138 26.61 -13.82 -11.33
N VAL A 139 26.03 -12.62 -11.33
CA VAL A 139 26.51 -11.51 -12.17
C VAL A 139 27.95 -11.15 -11.81
N PHE A 140 28.26 -11.06 -10.51
CA PHE A 140 29.62 -10.84 -10.05
C PHE A 140 30.55 -12.01 -10.40
N ALA A 141 30.14 -13.25 -10.14
CA ALA A 141 30.93 -14.44 -10.44
C ALA A 141 31.27 -14.56 -11.93
N VAL A 142 30.32 -14.25 -12.82
CA VAL A 142 30.53 -14.24 -14.28
C VAL A 142 31.40 -13.05 -14.70
N SER A 143 31.18 -11.86 -14.16
CA SER A 143 32.01 -10.67 -14.49
C SER A 143 33.47 -10.80 -14.09
N ILE A 144 33.77 -11.60 -13.06
CA ILE A 144 35.13 -11.89 -12.59
C ILE A 144 35.73 -13.07 -13.39
N GLY A 145 34.93 -14.07 -13.76
CA GLY A 145 35.38 -15.29 -14.46
C GLY A 145 35.49 -15.19 -15.99
N SER A 146 34.74 -14.29 -16.64
CA SER A 146 34.75 -14.13 -18.10
C SER A 146 36.01 -13.46 -18.64
N ALA A 147 36.86 -12.90 -17.77
CA ALA A 147 38.18 -12.40 -18.15
C ALA A 147 39.19 -13.53 -18.50
N ALA A 148 38.84 -14.80 -18.27
CA ALA A 148 39.82 -15.89 -18.26
C ALA A 148 39.71 -16.95 -19.37
N ASN A 149 38.54 -17.27 -19.97
CA ASN A 149 38.41 -18.32 -21.01
C ASN A 149 37.08 -18.26 -21.82
N ASP A 150 37.14 -18.40 -23.15
CA ASP A 150 35.98 -18.36 -24.06
C ASP A 150 35.02 -19.56 -23.95
N GLU A 151 35.50 -20.75 -23.57
CA GLU A 151 34.64 -21.93 -23.35
C GLU A 151 33.76 -21.81 -22.08
N LEU A 152 34.15 -20.93 -21.15
CA LEU A 152 33.40 -20.65 -19.93
C LEU A 152 32.12 -19.84 -20.21
N SER A 153 32.02 -19.22 -21.39
CA SER A 153 30.93 -18.32 -21.77
C SER A 153 29.57 -19.01 -21.86
N GLY A 154 29.51 -20.25 -22.38
CA GLY A 154 28.25 -21.01 -22.50
C GLY A 154 27.68 -21.44 -21.15
N LEU A 155 28.54 -21.90 -20.24
CA LEU A 155 28.14 -22.27 -18.88
C LEU A 155 27.76 -21.03 -18.05
N ALA A 156 28.48 -19.92 -18.23
CA ALA A 156 28.19 -18.64 -17.61
C ALA A 156 26.82 -18.10 -18.06
N MET A 157 26.50 -18.20 -19.35
CA MET A 157 25.21 -17.78 -19.91
C MET A 157 24.06 -18.65 -19.41
N LEU A 158 24.24 -19.97 -19.30
CA LEU A 158 23.25 -20.88 -18.69
C LEU A 158 23.04 -20.59 -17.19
N THR A 159 24.10 -20.24 -16.47
CA THR A 159 24.04 -19.88 -15.05
C THR A 159 23.34 -18.53 -14.85
N LEU A 160 23.60 -17.54 -15.72
CA LEU A 160 22.88 -16.27 -15.73
C LEU A 160 21.39 -16.47 -16.06
N LEU A 161 21.08 -17.31 -17.05
CA LEU A 161 19.69 -17.62 -17.42
C LEU A 161 18.94 -18.31 -16.27
N SER A 162 19.54 -19.33 -15.65
CA SER A 162 18.91 -20.06 -14.56
C SER A 162 18.69 -19.19 -13.32
N THR A 163 19.67 -18.34 -12.98
CA THR A 163 19.57 -17.42 -11.84
C THR A 163 18.57 -16.30 -12.09
N THR A 164 18.47 -15.80 -13.33
CA THR A 164 17.43 -14.85 -13.74
C THR A 164 16.03 -15.48 -13.66
N LEU A 165 15.86 -16.72 -14.13
CA LEU A 165 14.59 -17.45 -14.02
C LEU A 165 14.19 -17.68 -12.56
N MET A 166 15.14 -18.07 -11.70
CA MET A 166 14.90 -18.22 -10.27
C MET A 166 14.50 -16.89 -9.63
N PHE A 167 15.15 -15.78 -9.98
CA PHE A 167 14.78 -14.45 -9.52
C PHE A 167 13.33 -14.08 -9.91
N TYR A 168 12.90 -14.39 -11.13
CA TYR A 168 11.50 -14.20 -11.54
C TYR A 168 10.53 -15.04 -10.72
N VAL A 169 10.87 -16.29 -10.39
CA VAL A 169 10.05 -17.14 -9.50
C VAL A 169 9.92 -16.49 -8.11
N PHE A 170 11.03 -16.00 -7.54
CA PHE A 170 10.99 -15.26 -6.28
C PHE A 170 10.10 -14.02 -6.38
N ILE A 171 10.25 -13.21 -7.43
CA ILE A 171 9.37 -12.05 -7.67
C ILE A 171 7.91 -12.51 -7.63
N LEU A 172 7.52 -13.53 -8.40
CA LEU A 172 6.15 -14.02 -8.45
C LEU A 172 5.62 -14.48 -7.09
N ILE A 173 6.43 -15.20 -6.30
CA ILE A 173 6.07 -15.60 -4.93
C ILE A 173 5.90 -14.35 -4.04
N GLY A 174 6.78 -13.35 -4.20
CA GLY A 174 6.69 -12.07 -3.50
C GLY A 174 5.40 -11.31 -3.82
N TRP A 175 5.03 -11.21 -5.11
CA TRP A 175 3.77 -10.61 -5.54
C TRP A 175 2.56 -11.37 -4.98
N PHE A 176 2.58 -12.70 -5.02
CA PHE A 176 1.53 -13.51 -4.42
C PHE A 176 1.41 -13.25 -2.91
N TRP A 177 2.52 -13.24 -2.19
CA TRP A 177 2.53 -12.93 -0.77
C TRP A 177 2.03 -11.50 -0.48
N GLN A 178 2.41 -10.52 -1.29
CA GLN A 178 1.94 -9.14 -1.17
C GLN A 178 0.42 -9.05 -1.36
N ILE A 179 -0.16 -9.78 -2.32
CA ILE A 179 -1.61 -9.87 -2.50
C ILE A 179 -2.27 -10.47 -1.27
N VAL A 180 -1.72 -11.58 -0.75
CA VAL A 180 -2.23 -12.21 0.48
C VAL A 180 -2.16 -11.25 1.66
N GLN A 181 -1.04 -10.57 1.83
CA GLN A 181 -0.82 -9.64 2.93
C GLN A 181 -1.73 -8.42 2.83
N MET A 182 -1.83 -7.79 1.66
CA MET A 182 -2.63 -6.58 1.43
C MET A 182 -4.13 -6.82 1.53
N TYR A 183 -4.64 -7.93 1.01
CA TYR A 183 -6.08 -8.14 0.90
C TYR A 183 -6.66 -9.07 1.97
N LEU A 184 -5.92 -10.08 2.44
CA LEU A 184 -6.41 -11.02 3.45
C LEU A 184 -5.94 -10.67 4.86
N ILE A 185 -4.64 -10.43 5.05
CA ILE A 185 -4.06 -10.25 6.40
C ILE A 185 -4.31 -8.84 6.92
N TYR A 186 -4.04 -7.83 6.09
CA TYR A 186 -4.13 -6.42 6.46
C TYR A 186 -5.47 -5.99 7.05
N PRO A 187 -6.65 -6.28 6.45
CA PRO A 187 -7.93 -5.83 7.04
C PRO A 187 -8.17 -6.39 8.43
N VAL A 188 -7.79 -7.66 8.64
CA VAL A 188 -7.95 -8.32 9.95
C VAL A 188 -6.98 -7.73 10.95
N MET A 189 -5.71 -7.58 10.58
CA MET A 189 -4.69 -6.93 11.40
C MET A 189 -5.13 -5.53 11.83
N PHE A 190 -5.68 -4.75 10.89
CA PHE A 190 -6.19 -3.41 11.15
C PHE A 190 -7.32 -3.41 12.19
N ILE A 191 -8.31 -4.30 12.08
CA ILE A 191 -9.43 -4.41 13.04
C ILE A 191 -8.90 -4.73 14.45
N PHE A 192 -7.92 -5.64 14.58
CA PHE A 192 -7.34 -5.98 15.89
C PHE A 192 -6.49 -4.84 16.44
N PHE A 193 -5.64 -4.22 15.60
CA PHE A 193 -4.81 -3.08 16.00
C PHE A 193 -5.67 -1.92 16.50
N ARG A 194 -6.76 -1.60 15.80
CA ARG A 194 -7.69 -0.51 16.15
C ARG A 194 -8.23 -0.63 17.58
N LYS A 195 -8.59 -1.85 18.02
CA LYS A 195 -9.20 -2.09 19.34
C LYS A 195 -8.25 -1.83 20.51
N GLU A 196 -6.98 -2.17 20.36
CA GLU A 196 -6.01 -2.16 21.47
C GLU A 196 -4.91 -1.09 21.27
N ARG A 197 -4.77 -0.51 20.08
CA ARG A 197 -3.75 0.48 19.65
C ARG A 197 -2.30 0.11 20.05
N SER A 198 -2.03 -1.20 20.10
CA SER A 198 -0.75 -1.76 20.52
C SER A 198 -0.17 -2.69 19.46
N ILE A 199 1.14 -2.59 19.27
CA ILE A 199 1.90 -3.39 18.30
C ILE A 199 1.87 -4.88 18.68
N ARG A 200 1.76 -5.19 19.98
CA ARG A 200 1.74 -6.58 20.48
C ARG A 200 0.57 -7.38 19.92
N ASP A 201 -0.52 -6.72 19.54
CA ASP A 201 -1.73 -7.41 19.12
C ASP A 201 -1.68 -7.87 17.67
N ALA A 202 -0.79 -7.25 16.89
CA ALA A 202 -0.34 -7.75 15.60
C ALA A 202 0.39 -9.11 15.71
N LEU A 203 0.81 -9.55 16.90
CA LEU A 203 1.42 -10.89 17.06
C LEU A 203 0.40 -11.97 17.43
N ARG A 204 -0.87 -11.61 17.65
CA ARG A 204 -1.93 -12.57 18.04
C ARG A 204 -2.50 -13.31 16.83
N VAL A 205 -1.64 -13.94 16.02
CA VAL A 205 -1.99 -14.63 14.76
C VAL A 205 -3.14 -15.62 14.94
N ARG A 206 -3.15 -16.38 16.06
CA ARG A 206 -4.23 -17.34 16.35
C ARG A 206 -5.63 -16.69 16.41
N LYS A 207 -5.74 -15.50 17.02
CA LYS A 207 -7.02 -14.76 17.08
C LYS A 207 -7.41 -14.27 15.69
N MET A 208 -6.46 -13.78 14.91
CA MET A 208 -6.71 -13.32 13.54
C MET A 208 -7.19 -14.46 12.63
N VAL A 209 -6.53 -15.62 12.65
CA VAL A 209 -6.95 -16.79 11.88
C VAL A 209 -8.36 -17.25 12.29
N SER A 210 -8.67 -17.24 13.58
CA SER A 210 -10.03 -17.57 14.05
C SER A 210 -11.07 -16.56 13.57
N PHE A 211 -10.72 -15.27 13.52
CA PHE A 211 -11.59 -14.22 13.02
C PHE A 211 -11.85 -14.38 11.51
N VAL A 212 -10.79 -14.60 10.72
CA VAL A 212 -10.90 -14.87 9.27
C VAL A 212 -11.77 -16.08 9.03
N ARG A 213 -11.55 -17.19 9.75
CA ARG A 213 -12.35 -18.40 9.59
C ARG A 213 -13.84 -18.17 9.86
N ASN A 214 -14.15 -17.38 10.88
CA ASN A 214 -15.54 -17.11 11.28
C ASN A 214 -16.21 -16.02 10.42
N ASN A 215 -15.45 -15.23 9.67
CA ASN A 215 -15.95 -14.11 8.84
C ASN A 215 -15.42 -14.19 7.40
N TYR A 216 -15.14 -15.39 6.90
CA TYR A 216 -14.36 -15.58 5.67
C TYR A 216 -15.04 -14.92 4.46
N MET A 217 -16.37 -14.95 4.38
CA MET A 217 -17.14 -14.30 3.33
C MET A 217 -16.97 -12.77 3.33
N ASN A 218 -17.03 -12.13 4.51
CA ASN A 218 -16.85 -10.69 4.61
C ASN A 218 -15.42 -10.26 4.23
N VAL A 219 -14.42 -11.05 4.65
CA VAL A 219 -13.02 -10.82 4.28
C VAL A 219 -12.81 -11.01 2.78
N LEU A 220 -13.42 -12.03 2.18
CA LEU A 220 -13.35 -12.29 0.74
C LEU A 220 -14.02 -11.18 -0.07
N ILE A 221 -15.21 -10.73 0.32
CA ILE A 221 -15.91 -9.61 -0.33
C ILE A 221 -15.05 -8.33 -0.25
N TYR A 222 -14.51 -8.02 0.94
CA TYR A 222 -13.56 -6.92 1.10
C TYR A 222 -12.37 -7.04 0.15
N SER A 223 -11.73 -8.21 0.11
CA SER A 223 -10.56 -8.48 -0.73
C SER A 223 -10.85 -8.26 -2.21
N LEU A 224 -11.97 -8.81 -2.70
CA LEU A 224 -12.38 -8.71 -4.10
C LEU A 224 -12.72 -7.29 -4.51
N VAL A 225 -13.44 -6.55 -3.67
CA VAL A 225 -13.80 -5.15 -3.94
C VAL A 225 -12.57 -4.27 -3.95
N MET A 226 -11.69 -4.41 -2.95
CA MET A 226 -10.45 -3.63 -2.90
C MET A 226 -9.51 -3.96 -4.06
N LEU A 227 -9.42 -5.23 -4.47
CA LEU A 227 -8.66 -5.63 -5.64
C LEU A 227 -9.25 -5.05 -6.93
N GLY A 228 -10.57 -5.15 -7.12
CA GLY A 228 -11.25 -4.60 -8.29
C GLY A 228 -11.04 -3.09 -8.42
N ILE A 229 -11.09 -2.36 -7.30
CA ILE A 229 -10.86 -0.92 -7.26
C ILE A 229 -9.39 -0.58 -7.50
N ALA A 230 -8.45 -1.35 -6.94
CA ALA A 230 -7.03 -1.18 -7.23
C ALA A 230 -6.73 -1.41 -8.71
N LEU A 231 -7.35 -2.40 -9.35
CA LEU A 231 -7.24 -2.66 -10.79
C LEU A 231 -7.84 -1.52 -11.62
N LEU A 232 -9.02 -1.01 -11.24
CA LEU A 232 -9.66 0.12 -11.92
C LEU A 232 -8.77 1.37 -11.86
N PHE A 233 -8.24 1.72 -10.68
CA PHE A 233 -7.33 2.85 -10.55
C PHE A 233 -5.99 2.61 -11.26
N GLY A 234 -5.46 1.39 -11.22
CA GLY A 234 -4.26 1.02 -11.96
C GLY A 234 -4.43 1.23 -13.47
N MET A 235 -5.56 0.77 -14.03
CA MET A 235 -5.90 1.00 -15.44
C MET A 235 -6.10 2.48 -15.74
N ALA A 236 -6.82 3.22 -14.89
CA ALA A 236 -7.04 4.66 -15.07
C ALA A 236 -5.71 5.44 -15.04
N MET A 237 -4.78 5.07 -14.17
CA MET A 237 -3.43 5.64 -14.12
C MET A 237 -2.62 5.29 -15.37
N MET A 238 -2.66 4.04 -15.84
CA MET A 238 -1.99 3.65 -17.09
C MET A 238 -2.52 4.44 -18.29
N VAL A 239 -3.84 4.57 -18.43
CA VAL A 239 -4.46 5.38 -19.49
C VAL A 239 -4.06 6.85 -19.35
N SER A 240 -4.03 7.38 -18.12
CA SER A 240 -3.61 8.77 -17.88
C SER A 240 -2.15 8.99 -18.29
N VAL A 241 -1.26 8.01 -18.04
CA VAL A 241 0.14 8.05 -18.49
C VAL A 241 0.23 8.00 -20.02
N LEU A 242 -0.56 7.16 -20.70
CA LEU A 242 -0.60 7.16 -22.17
C LEU A 242 -1.08 8.51 -22.73
N LEU A 243 -2.01 9.19 -22.05
CA LEU A 243 -2.48 10.53 -22.40
C LEU A 243 -1.47 11.65 -22.09
N VAL A 244 -0.38 11.37 -21.36
CA VAL A 244 0.70 12.36 -21.15
C VAL A 244 1.33 12.75 -22.48
N PHE A 245 1.41 11.83 -23.44
CA PHE A 245 1.87 12.14 -24.81
C PHE A 245 0.98 13.17 -25.51
N LEU A 246 -0.26 13.36 -25.06
CA LEU A 246 -1.20 14.38 -25.55
C LEU A 246 -1.27 15.62 -24.64
N CYS A 247 -0.37 15.76 -23.66
CA CYS A 247 -0.34 16.79 -22.61
C CYS A 247 -1.55 16.81 -21.65
N ILE A 248 -2.69 16.21 -22.02
CA ILE A 248 -3.91 16.10 -21.19
C ILE A 248 -3.65 15.23 -19.95
N GLY A 249 -2.84 14.16 -20.10
CA GLY A 249 -2.54 13.24 -19.02
C GLY A 249 -1.83 13.88 -17.82
N ILE A 250 -1.09 14.98 -18.02
CA ILE A 250 -0.38 15.70 -16.95
C ILE A 250 -1.37 16.30 -15.94
N ILE A 251 -2.56 16.71 -16.40
CA ILE A 251 -3.61 17.29 -15.54
C ILE A 251 -4.50 16.19 -14.96
N ILE A 252 -4.86 15.19 -15.77
CA ILE A 252 -5.78 14.13 -15.35
C ILE A 252 -5.14 13.17 -14.33
N ALA A 253 -3.89 12.75 -14.53
CA ALA A 253 -3.25 11.74 -13.67
C ALA A 253 -3.19 12.16 -12.19
N PRO A 254 -2.73 13.39 -11.84
CA PRO A 254 -2.73 13.83 -10.44
C PRO A 254 -4.13 13.89 -9.82
N VAL A 255 -5.15 14.29 -10.59
CA VAL A 255 -6.54 14.36 -10.10
C VAL A 255 -7.09 12.97 -9.85
N VAL A 256 -6.93 12.04 -10.80
CA VAL A 256 -7.36 10.64 -10.66
C VAL A 256 -6.66 9.99 -9.47
N PHE A 257 -5.37 10.24 -9.30
CA PHE A 257 -4.59 9.74 -8.18
C PHE A 257 -5.09 10.31 -6.85
N ALA A 258 -5.26 11.64 -6.75
CA ALA A 258 -5.74 12.30 -5.54
C ALA A 258 -7.14 11.82 -5.10
N VAL A 259 -8.08 11.77 -6.05
CA VAL A 259 -9.45 11.27 -5.82
C VAL A 259 -9.40 9.79 -5.46
N GLY A 260 -8.66 8.99 -6.20
CA GLY A 260 -8.60 7.54 -6.01
C GLY A 260 -8.01 7.12 -4.68
N THR A 261 -6.92 7.75 -4.26
CA THR A 261 -6.31 7.48 -2.95
C THR A 261 -7.26 7.87 -1.81
N THR A 262 -7.88 9.04 -1.89
CA THR A 262 -8.83 9.49 -0.85
C THR A 262 -10.07 8.60 -0.79
N TYR A 263 -10.64 8.26 -1.96
CA TYR A 263 -11.77 7.35 -2.09
C TYR A 263 -11.48 5.97 -1.50
N THR A 264 -10.33 5.38 -1.84
CA THR A 264 -9.94 4.06 -1.33
C THR A 264 -9.77 4.05 0.18
N ILE A 265 -9.23 5.12 0.79
CA ILE A 265 -9.14 5.25 2.25
C ILE A 265 -10.52 5.22 2.90
N HIS A 266 -11.47 6.00 2.39
CA HIS A 266 -12.83 6.06 2.91
C HIS A 266 -13.57 4.73 2.75
N LEU A 267 -13.45 4.13 1.56
CA LEU A 267 -14.06 2.84 1.29
C LEU A 267 -13.51 1.74 2.20
N GLN A 268 -12.18 1.68 2.37
CA GLN A 268 -11.55 0.75 3.30
C GLN A 268 -12.10 0.95 4.72
N ALA A 269 -12.15 2.20 5.19
CA ALA A 269 -12.62 2.50 6.54
C ALA A 269 -14.07 2.06 6.77
N ASP A 270 -14.97 2.31 5.82
CA ASP A 270 -16.38 1.92 5.94
C ASP A 270 -16.57 0.40 5.88
N MET A 271 -15.91 -0.28 4.94
CA MET A 271 -16.01 -1.73 4.84
C MET A 271 -15.40 -2.44 6.06
N LEU A 272 -14.29 -1.94 6.61
CA LEU A 272 -13.71 -2.44 7.86
C LEU A 272 -14.65 -2.22 9.06
N ALA A 273 -15.30 -1.05 9.11
CA ALA A 273 -16.29 -0.75 10.15
C ALA A 273 -17.53 -1.65 10.06
N GLN A 274 -18.00 -1.97 8.85
CA GLN A 274 -19.10 -2.91 8.63
C GLN A 274 -18.69 -4.35 9.00
N MET A 275 -17.51 -4.79 8.55
CA MET A 275 -16.97 -6.12 8.87
C MET A 275 -16.87 -6.33 10.39
N GLU A 276 -16.40 -5.34 11.14
CA GLU A 276 -16.35 -5.46 12.59
C GLU A 276 -17.75 -5.50 13.21
N ARG A 277 -18.68 -4.62 12.79
CA ARG A 277 -20.06 -4.63 13.31
C ARG A 277 -20.76 -5.95 13.07
N ASN A 278 -20.53 -6.58 11.91
CA ASN A 278 -21.11 -7.87 11.53
C ASN A 278 -20.49 -9.06 12.29
N SER A 279 -19.33 -8.85 12.93
CA SER A 279 -18.64 -9.89 13.71
C SER A 279 -19.05 -9.97 15.19
N ARG A 280 -19.88 -9.02 15.68
CA ARG A 280 -20.42 -8.99 17.05
C ARG A 280 -21.76 -9.76 17.13
#